data_AF-A0A8K0HI58-F1
#
_entry.id   AF-A0A8K0HI58-F1
#
_cell.length_a   1.000
_cell.length_b   1.000
_cell.length_c   1.000
_cell.angle_alpha   90.00
_cell.angle_beta   90.00
_cell.angle_gamma   90.00
#
_symmetry.space_group_name_H-M   'P 1'
#
loop_
_entity.id
_entity.type
_entity.pdbx_description
1 polymer ?
#
loop_
_entity_poly.entity_id
_entity_poly.type
_entity_poly.pdbx_seq_one_letter_code
_entity_poly.pdbx_strand_id
1 'polypeptide(L)'
;MPLLLVFKWSFDYPTDTLLVGQVLKLNCPSTLVSRESKVSGSKGHHSLVLEHKSFSLYLTSNNSRDSLVYYKSDIVLGKDKTMVNLSFYSEPETEKGYAFEVGLRYSMNDSITSGDFVLSRPKYNSSYFMLRLDLDYNLRVHTYYEHVDWEAWEITFS
;
A
#
# COMPACT_ATOMS: atom_id res chain seq x y z
N MET A 1 -0.82 -20.40 -24.97
CA MET A 1 -0.88 -19.21 -24.09
C MET A 1 -1.11 -19.65 -22.64
N PRO A 2 -0.07 -19.68 -21.78
CA PRO A 2 -0.24 -19.96 -20.36
C PRO A 2 0.41 -18.93 -19.41
N LEU A 3 0.69 -17.69 -19.84
CA LEU A 3 1.32 -16.69 -18.97
C LEU A 3 0.35 -15.92 -18.06
N LEU A 4 -0.96 -15.95 -18.32
CA LEU A 4 -1.91 -15.07 -17.61
C LEU A 4 -2.23 -15.53 -16.17
N LEU A 5 -2.10 -16.83 -15.88
CA LEU A 5 -2.51 -17.40 -14.58
C LEU A 5 -1.47 -17.17 -13.48
N VAL A 6 -0.18 -17.06 -13.81
CA VAL A 6 0.91 -16.86 -12.84
C VAL A 6 0.89 -15.44 -12.27
N PHE A 7 0.52 -14.44 -13.09
CA PHE A 7 0.45 -13.05 -12.65
C PHE A 7 -0.58 -12.83 -11.54
N LYS A 8 -1.77 -13.46 -11.63
CA LYS A 8 -2.84 -13.26 -10.65
C LYS A 8 -2.44 -13.74 -9.24
N TRP A 9 -1.70 -14.84 -9.13
CA TRP A 9 -1.23 -15.35 -7.84
C TRP A 9 -0.25 -14.40 -7.13
N SER A 10 0.63 -13.71 -7.86
CA SER A 10 1.54 -12.74 -7.22
C SER A 10 0.82 -11.51 -6.64
N PHE A 11 -0.36 -11.17 -7.18
CA PHE A 11 -1.13 -10.00 -6.74
C PHE A 11 -1.93 -10.25 -5.45
N ASP A 12 -2.25 -11.51 -5.15
CA ASP A 12 -2.95 -11.88 -3.91
C ASP A 12 -1.99 -11.98 -2.70
N TYR A 13 -0.67 -11.99 -2.93
CA TYR A 13 0.37 -12.15 -1.91
C TYR A 13 1.50 -11.11 -2.09
N PRO A 14 1.24 -9.81 -1.86
CA PRO A 14 2.27 -8.80 -1.92
C PRO A 14 3.38 -9.07 -0.89
N THR A 15 4.60 -8.60 -1.18
CA THR A 15 5.75 -8.68 -0.27
C THR A 15 5.90 -7.39 0.53
N ASP A 16 6.83 -6.52 0.16
CA ASP A 16 7.05 -5.19 0.75
C ASP A 16 6.44 -4.07 -0.11
N THR A 17 5.87 -4.41 -1.27
CA THR A 17 5.39 -3.47 -2.28
C THR A 17 3.96 -3.77 -2.71
N LEU A 18 3.13 -2.72 -2.81
CA LEU A 18 1.82 -2.70 -3.45
C LEU A 18 1.89 -1.85 -4.72
N LEU A 19 1.41 -2.42 -5.82
CA LEU A 19 1.23 -1.74 -7.11
C LEU A 19 -0.18 -1.15 -7.20
N VAL A 20 -0.37 -0.15 -8.05
CA VAL A 20 -1.69 0.44 -8.30
C VAL A 20 -2.68 -0.65 -8.71
N GLY A 21 -3.85 -0.66 -8.05
CA GLY A 21 -4.90 -1.66 -8.22
C GLY A 21 -4.75 -2.91 -7.36
N GLN A 22 -3.63 -3.11 -6.65
CA GLN A 22 -3.49 -4.20 -5.68
C GLN A 22 -4.21 -3.88 -4.37
N VAL A 23 -4.59 -4.94 -3.66
CA VAL A 23 -5.53 -4.88 -2.53
C VAL A 23 -5.06 -5.75 -1.36
N LEU A 24 -4.99 -5.17 -0.17
CA LEU A 24 -4.95 -5.92 1.08
C LEU A 24 -6.38 -6.25 1.50
N LYS A 25 -6.63 -7.50 1.90
CA LYS A 25 -7.97 -8.01 2.20
C LYS A 25 -8.03 -8.50 3.63
N LEU A 26 -9.11 -8.18 4.34
CA LEU A 26 -9.29 -8.62 5.72
C LEU A 26 -9.34 -10.15 5.76
N ASN A 27 -8.68 -10.76 6.75
CA ASN A 27 -8.59 -12.21 6.95
C ASN A 27 -7.93 -12.98 5.78
N CYS A 28 -7.28 -12.29 4.85
CA CYS A 28 -6.42 -12.92 3.85
C CYS A 28 -4.95 -12.81 4.25
N PRO A 29 -4.07 -13.64 3.67
CA PRO A 29 -2.63 -13.54 3.92
C PRO A 29 -1.97 -12.26 3.35
N SER A 30 -2.75 -11.39 2.69
CA SER A 30 -2.25 -10.14 2.10
C SER A 30 -1.96 -9.12 3.19
N THR A 31 -0.69 -9.13 3.60
CA THR A 31 -0.06 -8.13 4.48
C THR A 31 1.17 -7.62 3.75
N LEU A 32 1.47 -6.33 3.90
CA LEU A 32 2.73 -5.80 3.41
C LEU A 32 3.77 -6.05 4.50
N VAL A 33 4.87 -6.72 4.18
CA VAL A 33 5.96 -6.98 5.12
C VAL A 33 7.24 -6.46 4.53
N SER A 34 7.92 -5.59 5.26
CA SER A 34 9.25 -5.07 4.91
C SER A 34 10.23 -6.19 4.60
N ARG A 35 11.29 -5.85 3.85
CA ARG A 35 12.43 -6.75 3.66
C ARG A 35 13.36 -6.70 4.87
N GLU A 36 14.11 -7.78 5.08
CA GLU A 36 15.13 -7.83 6.13
C GLU A 36 16.32 -6.92 5.81
N SER A 37 16.72 -6.83 4.54
CA SER A 37 17.82 -5.95 4.12
C SER A 37 17.74 -5.60 2.64
N LYS A 38 18.67 -4.76 2.16
CA LYS A 38 18.80 -4.45 0.73
C LYS A 38 19.15 -5.66 -0.13
N VAL A 39 19.81 -6.66 0.46
CA VAL A 39 20.32 -7.85 -0.24
C VAL A 39 19.38 -9.04 -0.06
N SER A 40 18.80 -9.21 1.14
CA SER A 40 17.87 -10.30 1.42
C SER A 40 16.42 -9.88 1.22
N GLY A 41 15.71 -10.59 0.33
CA GLY A 41 14.26 -10.47 0.17
C GLY A 41 13.43 -11.21 1.23
N SER A 42 14.06 -11.72 2.29
CA SER A 42 13.34 -12.35 3.41
C SER A 42 12.47 -11.34 4.16
N LYS A 43 11.44 -11.84 4.85
CA LYS A 43 10.54 -11.03 5.68
C LYS A 43 11.32 -10.35 6.80
N GLY A 44 11.21 -9.03 6.89
CA GLY A 44 11.73 -8.21 7.97
C GLY A 44 10.74 -8.03 9.11
N HIS A 45 11.02 -7.05 9.96
CA HIS A 45 10.32 -6.84 11.23
C HIS A 45 9.10 -5.94 11.16
N HIS A 46 8.82 -5.32 10.01
CA HIS A 46 7.75 -4.32 9.87
C HIS A 46 6.64 -4.82 8.97
N SER A 47 5.40 -4.57 9.36
CA SER A 47 4.25 -4.95 8.55
C SER A 47 3.11 -3.94 8.57
N LEU A 48 2.49 -3.73 7.42
CA LEU A 48 1.19 -3.07 7.26
C LEU A 48 0.10 -4.13 7.23
N VAL A 49 -0.84 -4.02 8.16
CA VAL A 49 -1.93 -5.00 8.34
C VAL A 49 -3.26 -4.30 8.26
N LEU A 50 -4.18 -4.90 7.50
CA LEU A 50 -5.57 -4.52 7.46
C LEU A 50 -6.31 -5.12 8.66
N GLU A 51 -6.87 -4.26 9.51
CA GLU A 51 -7.71 -4.64 10.65
C GLU A 51 -9.20 -4.37 10.35
N HIS A 52 -10.08 -4.82 11.24
CA HIS A 52 -11.52 -4.68 11.08
C HIS A 52 -12.01 -3.24 10.92
N LYS A 53 -11.32 -2.25 11.51
CA LYS A 53 -11.75 -0.85 11.51
C LYS A 53 -10.65 0.16 11.20
N SER A 54 -9.47 -0.34 10.88
CA SER A 54 -8.26 0.46 10.71
C SER A 54 -7.26 -0.32 9.88
N PHE A 55 -6.25 0.35 9.37
CA PHE A 55 -4.99 -0.30 9.03
C PHE A 55 -3.91 0.23 9.95
N SER A 56 -2.96 -0.64 10.28
CA SER A 56 -1.95 -0.37 11.29
C SER A 56 -0.59 -0.86 10.84
N LEU A 57 0.46 -0.13 11.24
CA LEU A 57 1.84 -0.57 11.09
C LEU A 57 2.34 -1.17 12.40
N TYR A 58 2.96 -2.33 12.28
CA TYR A 58 3.50 -3.10 13.39
C TYR A 58 5.02 -3.24 13.26
N LEU A 59 5.68 -3.23 14.41
CA LEU A 59 7.06 -3.65 14.59
C LEU A 59 7.05 -4.96 15.40
N THR A 60 7.52 -6.05 14.79
CA THR A 60 7.68 -7.36 15.42
C THR A 60 9.14 -7.54 15.83
N SER A 61 9.39 -7.58 17.14
CA SER A 61 10.73 -7.87 17.68
C SER A 61 10.94 -9.37 17.85
N ASN A 62 12.12 -9.87 17.49
CA ASN A 62 12.50 -11.27 17.75
C ASN A 62 12.47 -11.66 19.23
N ASN A 63 12.55 -10.68 20.13
CA ASN A 63 12.63 -10.89 21.58
C ASN A 63 11.27 -10.74 22.29
N SER A 64 10.20 -10.37 21.58
CA SER A 64 8.86 -10.15 22.15
C SER A 64 7.84 -11.03 21.43
N ARG A 65 6.90 -11.60 22.20
CA ARG A 65 5.71 -12.25 21.61
C ARG A 65 4.70 -11.24 21.08
N ASP A 66 4.79 -10.00 21.54
CA ASP A 66 3.85 -8.94 21.19
C ASP A 66 4.47 -7.98 20.18
N SER A 67 3.77 -7.77 19.07
CA SER A 67 4.11 -6.75 18.06
C SER A 67 3.69 -5.37 18.55
N LEU A 68 4.57 -4.38 18.41
CA LEU A 68 4.30 -2.98 18.77
C LEU A 68 3.58 -2.29 17.61
N VAL A 69 2.41 -1.70 17.87
CA VAL A 69 1.75 -0.79 16.92
C VAL A 69 2.42 0.57 17.02
N TYR A 70 2.98 1.07 15.91
CA TYR A 70 3.59 2.41 15.85
C TYR A 70 2.82 3.41 14.98
N TYR A 71 1.87 2.93 14.17
CA TYR A 71 0.93 3.76 13.44
C TYR A 71 -0.41 3.04 13.34
N LYS A 72 -1.50 3.81 13.41
CA LYS A 72 -2.88 3.34 13.21
C LYS A 72 -3.68 4.43 12.51
N SER A 73 -4.44 4.05 11.50
CA SER A 73 -5.27 4.99 10.74
C SER A 73 -6.41 5.56 11.61
N ASP A 74 -6.60 6.87 11.60
CA ASP A 74 -7.66 7.59 12.33
C ASP A 74 -9.03 7.53 11.62
N ILE A 75 -9.50 6.32 11.28
CA ILE A 75 -10.82 6.13 10.65
C ILE A 75 -11.89 6.00 11.75
N VAL A 76 -12.90 6.86 11.73
CA VAL A 76 -14.07 6.74 12.60
C VAL A 76 -15.17 5.99 11.86
N LEU A 77 -15.47 4.77 12.30
CA LEU A 77 -16.45 3.88 11.68
C LEU A 77 -17.62 3.55 12.61
N GLY A 78 -18.80 3.37 12.02
CA GLY A 78 -19.98 2.87 12.73
C GLY A 78 -19.75 1.50 13.37
N LYS A 79 -20.56 1.14 14.37
CA LYS A 79 -20.41 -0.13 15.12
C LYS A 79 -20.39 -1.35 14.22
N ASP A 80 -21.27 -1.39 13.22
CA ASP A 80 -21.50 -2.56 12.35
C ASP A 80 -20.66 -2.56 11.07
N LYS A 81 -19.76 -1.58 10.92
CA LYS A 81 -18.87 -1.46 9.76
C LYS A 81 -17.59 -2.23 10.00
N THR A 82 -17.22 -3.03 9.00
CA THR A 82 -15.95 -3.74 8.96
C THR A 82 -15.26 -3.46 7.65
N MET A 83 -14.01 -2.99 7.70
CA MET A 83 -13.18 -2.77 6.54
C MET A 83 -12.78 -4.11 5.92
N VAL A 84 -13.05 -4.28 4.63
CA VAL A 84 -12.83 -5.56 3.93
C VAL A 84 -11.68 -5.48 2.94
N ASN A 85 -11.46 -4.32 2.32
CA ASN A 85 -10.41 -4.10 1.36
C ASN A 85 -9.71 -2.76 1.61
N LEU A 86 -8.41 -2.75 1.35
CA LEU A 86 -7.58 -1.55 1.27
C LEU A 86 -6.74 -1.64 -0.01
N SER A 87 -7.05 -0.81 -0.99
CA SER A 87 -6.41 -0.81 -2.30
C SER A 87 -5.50 0.40 -2.49
N PHE A 88 -4.35 0.19 -3.10
CA PHE A 88 -3.49 1.30 -3.54
C PHE A 88 -4.01 1.84 -4.88
N TYR A 89 -4.34 3.12 -4.96
CA TYR A 89 -4.92 3.74 -6.15
C TYR A 89 -4.11 4.93 -6.65
N SER A 90 -4.32 5.24 -7.93
CA SER A 90 -3.86 6.45 -8.57
C SER A 90 -4.92 6.90 -9.58
N GLU A 91 -5.38 8.14 -9.47
CA GLU A 91 -6.42 8.71 -10.34
C GLU A 91 -6.00 10.12 -10.81
N PRO A 92 -6.20 10.46 -12.09
CA PRO A 92 -5.92 11.82 -12.56
C PRO A 92 -6.97 12.79 -11.98
N GLU A 93 -6.53 13.95 -11.52
CA GLU A 93 -7.44 14.98 -10.94
C GLU A 93 -8.37 15.60 -12.00
N THR A 94 -7.95 15.56 -13.26
CA THR A 94 -8.70 16.10 -14.40
C THR A 94 -8.50 15.18 -15.60
N GLU A 95 -9.38 15.27 -16.60
CA GLU A 95 -9.23 14.54 -17.88
C GLU A 95 -7.88 14.79 -18.58
N LYS A 96 -7.24 15.93 -18.29
CA LYS A 96 -5.93 16.27 -18.86
C LYS A 96 -4.75 15.57 -18.18
N GLY A 97 -4.93 15.01 -16.98
CA GLY A 97 -3.89 14.24 -16.30
C GLY A 97 -2.62 15.01 -15.94
N TYR A 98 -2.73 16.30 -15.61
CA TYR A 98 -1.54 17.10 -15.20
C TYR A 98 -1.12 16.87 -13.75
N ALA A 99 -2.01 16.34 -12.93
CA ALA A 99 -1.77 15.97 -11.55
C ALA A 99 -2.56 14.69 -11.26
N PHE A 100 -2.01 13.88 -10.37
CA PHE A 100 -2.58 12.62 -9.95
C PHE A 100 -2.76 12.62 -8.45
N GLU A 101 -3.91 12.12 -8.00
CA GLU A 101 -4.10 11.75 -6.61
C GLU A 101 -3.65 10.30 -6.43
N VAL A 102 -2.78 10.07 -5.45
CA VAL A 102 -2.27 8.73 -5.14
C VAL A 102 -2.52 8.45 -3.67
N GLY A 103 -3.12 7.29 -3.38
CA GLY A 103 -3.59 7.03 -2.04
C GLY A 103 -4.01 5.59 -1.76
N LEU A 104 -4.62 5.41 -0.59
CA LEU A 104 -5.25 4.17 -0.17
C LEU A 104 -6.77 4.34 -0.15
N ARG A 105 -7.47 3.49 -0.89
CA ARG A 105 -8.93 3.45 -0.93
C ARG A 105 -9.41 2.25 -0.12
N TYR A 106 -10.29 2.49 0.85
CA TYR A 106 -10.89 1.43 1.63
C TYR A 106 -12.35 1.21 1.25
N SER A 107 -12.81 -0.03 1.41
CA SER A 107 -14.23 -0.38 1.34
C SER A 107 -14.65 -1.22 2.54
N MET A 108 -15.92 -1.09 2.89
CA MET A 108 -16.54 -1.81 3.99
C MET A 108 -17.33 -3.02 3.50
N ASN A 109 -17.72 -3.86 4.46
CA ASN A 109 -18.58 -5.03 4.26
C ASN A 109 -19.92 -4.70 3.58
N ASP A 110 -20.48 -3.52 3.83
CA ASP A 110 -21.51 -2.97 2.96
C ASP A 110 -20.83 -2.22 1.82
N SER A 111 -20.99 -2.72 0.60
CA SER A 111 -20.34 -2.22 -0.63
C SER A 111 -20.59 -0.74 -0.98
N ILE A 112 -21.33 -0.01 -0.13
CA ILE A 112 -21.67 1.40 -0.25
C ILE A 112 -20.67 2.27 0.52
N THR A 113 -20.19 1.80 1.68
CA THR A 113 -19.31 2.61 2.54
C THR A 113 -17.86 2.42 2.10
N SER A 114 -17.26 3.50 1.60
CA SER A 114 -15.86 3.57 1.18
C SER A 114 -15.28 4.94 1.49
N GLY A 115 -13.97 5.08 1.40
CA GLY A 115 -13.28 6.35 1.56
C GLY A 115 -11.81 6.26 1.17
N ASP A 116 -11.19 7.42 1.07
CA ASP A 116 -9.85 7.58 0.50
C ASP A 116 -8.91 8.26 1.50
N PHE A 117 -7.70 7.73 1.57
CA PHE A 117 -6.54 8.32 2.23
C PHE A 117 -5.58 8.81 1.17
N VAL A 118 -5.63 10.11 0.90
CA VAL A 118 -4.72 10.76 -0.04
C VAL A 118 -3.32 10.82 0.59
N LEU A 119 -2.36 10.16 -0.04
CA LEU A 119 -0.97 10.15 0.41
C LEU A 119 -0.17 11.26 -0.27
N SER A 120 -0.36 11.45 -1.58
CA SER A 120 0.36 12.49 -2.32
C SER A 120 -0.44 12.97 -3.52
N ARG A 121 -0.05 14.16 -4.01
CA ARG A 121 -0.58 14.79 -5.22
C ARG A 121 0.55 15.18 -6.18
N PRO A 122 1.27 14.21 -6.76
CA PRO A 122 2.33 14.48 -7.71
C PRO A 122 1.81 15.27 -8.91
N LYS A 123 2.64 16.23 -9.34
CA LYS A 123 2.46 16.92 -10.60
C LYS A 123 3.10 16.05 -11.68
N TYR A 124 2.66 16.22 -12.93
CA TYR A 124 3.08 15.44 -14.09
C TYR A 124 2.41 14.06 -14.21
N ASN A 125 2.22 13.64 -15.46
CA ASN A 125 1.70 12.32 -15.79
C ASN A 125 2.80 11.28 -15.59
N SER A 126 2.95 10.78 -14.37
CA SER A 126 3.87 9.69 -14.06
C SER A 126 3.19 8.35 -14.31
N SER A 127 3.83 7.51 -15.13
CA SER A 127 3.26 6.24 -15.59
C SER A 127 3.21 5.16 -14.51
N TYR A 128 3.98 5.27 -13.44
CA TYR A 128 4.07 4.22 -12.42
C TYR A 128 4.19 4.75 -10.99
N PHE A 129 3.39 4.18 -10.11
CA PHE A 129 3.43 4.38 -8.66
C PHE A 129 3.56 3.04 -7.96
N MET A 130 4.36 2.99 -6.90
CA MET A 130 4.42 1.87 -5.98
C MET A 130 4.37 2.36 -4.53
N LEU A 131 3.56 1.71 -3.71
CA LEU A 131 3.56 1.91 -2.27
C LEU A 131 4.45 0.84 -1.64
N ARG A 132 5.46 1.24 -0.89
CA ARG A 132 6.47 0.34 -0.35
C ARG A 132 6.69 0.55 1.13
N LEU A 133 6.74 -0.54 1.89
CA LEU A 133 7.19 -0.51 3.28
C LEU A 133 8.71 -0.69 3.29
N ASP A 134 9.41 0.43 3.45
CA ASP A 134 10.86 0.49 3.32
C ASP A 134 11.60 -0.08 4.54
N LEU A 135 12.89 -0.32 4.36
CA LEU A 135 13.77 -0.90 5.39
C LEU A 135 13.92 -0.01 6.63
N ASP A 136 13.65 1.28 6.51
CA ASP A 136 13.70 2.27 7.59
C ASP A 136 12.33 2.50 8.24
N TYR A 137 11.39 1.58 7.98
CA TYR A 137 10.10 1.46 8.67
C TYR A 137 9.05 2.48 8.21
N ASN A 138 9.38 3.25 7.17
CA ASN A 138 8.46 4.22 6.57
C ASN A 138 7.67 3.58 5.43
N LEU A 139 6.40 3.94 5.35
CA LEU A 139 5.55 3.61 4.22
C LEU A 139 5.70 4.74 3.19
N ARG A 140 6.19 4.43 1.98
CA ARG A 140 6.53 5.43 0.97
C ARG A 140 5.84 5.18 -0.36
N VAL A 141 5.49 6.27 -1.03
CA VAL A 141 5.11 6.22 -2.45
C VAL A 141 6.35 6.54 -3.27
N HIS A 142 6.79 5.57 -4.07
CA HIS A 142 7.79 5.80 -5.11
C HIS A 142 7.08 6.04 -6.45
N THR A 143 7.44 7.14 -7.10
CA THR A 143 6.87 7.59 -8.35
C THR A 143 7.94 7.54 -9.42
N TYR A 144 7.62 6.95 -10.57
CA TYR A 144 8.51 6.92 -11.73
C TYR A 144 8.08 7.95 -12.76
N TYR A 145 9.00 8.83 -13.12
CA TYR A 145 8.81 9.78 -14.21
C TYR A 145 9.49 9.28 -15.49
N GLU A 146 8.68 8.87 -16.46
CA GLU A 146 9.20 8.20 -17.67
C GLU A 146 9.92 9.12 -18.66
N HIS A 147 9.83 10.45 -18.49
CA HIS A 147 10.42 11.42 -19.41
C HIS A 147 11.83 11.85 -19.03
N VAL A 148 12.44 11.23 -18.02
CA VAL A 148 13.84 11.46 -17.64
C VAL A 148 14.57 10.12 -17.50
N ASP A 149 15.83 10.10 -17.90
CA ASP A 149 16.66 8.88 -17.84
C ASP A 149 17.51 8.80 -16.56
N TRP A 150 17.74 9.93 -15.89
CA TRP A 150 18.52 10.02 -14.65
C TRP A 150 17.60 10.41 -13.49
N GLU A 151 17.77 9.74 -12.34
CA GLU A 151 16.97 9.98 -11.12
C GLU A 151 15.45 9.94 -11.38
N ALA A 152 15.01 9.05 -12.27
CA ALA A 152 13.61 8.90 -12.66
C ALA A 152 12.68 8.45 -11.54
N TRP A 153 13.22 7.90 -10.45
CA TRP A 153 12.45 7.52 -9.26
C TRP A 153 12.54 8.60 -8.19
N GLU A 154 11.38 9.07 -7.73
CA GLU A 154 11.25 10.01 -6.62
C GLU A 154 10.36 9.45 -5.51
N ILE A 155 10.54 9.96 -4.29
CA ILE A 155 9.65 9.66 -3.15
C ILE A 155 8.68 10.83 -3.00
N THR A 156 7.39 10.58 -3.25
CA THR A 156 6.34 11.63 -3.20
C THR A 156 5.52 11.61 -1.90
N PHE A 157 5.72 10.59 -1.06
CA PHE A 157 5.14 10.44 0.28
C PHE A 157 6.09 9.64 1.18
N SER A 158 6.21 10.02 2.46
CA SER A 158 6.96 9.28 3.50
C SER A 158 6.42 9.54 4.90
#